data_AF-A0A4R8DPR0-F1
#
_entry.id   AF-A0A4R8DPR0-F1
#
_cell.length_a   1.000
_cell.length_b   1.000
_cell.length_c   1.000
_cell.angle_alpha   90.00
_cell.angle_beta   90.00
_cell.angle_gamma   90.00
#
_symmetry.space_group_name_H-M   'P 1'
#
loop_
_entity.id
_entity.type
_entity.pdbx_description
1 polymer ?
#
loop_
_entity_poly.entity_id
_entity_poly.type
_entity_poly.pdbx_seq_one_letter_code
_entity_poly.pdbx_strand_id
1 'polypeptide(L)'
;MRKLTLVLLFGTSVTAPGLVRAQEKWGLRKCVEYAMANNISVRQADIDARISELTFKQSRAAQYGQWSFNTGLGLSFGYSVDPTTNQFIATDFLYQSYTLQGGVNLFNWFSQRRLIESNKLSYLAAKTNIDKVRNDVSLNVSAAYLTALAARQQVDISIAQVQLSRDQLTNTQKLVDAGSQPELNAAELEAQLASDSAALISAQATYDQDVLQLKATLSLDAAYPFVLDTPAVETIPVEPIGELQPDLVYAMAERTFPQSQLNEYRIQAADKAYASAKGQLYPTIQVFGSLGDRFSNTFKQLSTAKLAGIDTTAYFVYNNGVVNNVLSPNYTYGYTKNSFGQLWQGYWNQLDQNFGQQVGIQLNVPIFNGNQARTAVKKAKLNIRSAELQKESDLLTLKQNVYQAFSAAVAAMERFQANRKALTTAQTSFDLASKRYSIGLLNTIDYITNQNNLFKAKINLLGSQYDYVFKMKVLEFYKGQGVKF
;
A
#
# COMPACT_ATOMS: atom_id res chain seq x y z
N MET A 1 6.84 5.21 -47.63
CA MET A 1 5.69 5.21 -48.55
C MET A 1 4.42 5.19 -47.71
N ARG A 2 3.77 6.35 -47.61
CA ARG A 2 2.51 6.58 -46.87
C ARG A 2 1.35 6.39 -47.85
N LYS A 3 0.29 5.69 -47.45
CA LYS A 3 -1.00 5.73 -48.17
C LYS A 3 -1.95 6.63 -47.39
N LEU A 4 -2.20 7.82 -47.95
CA LEU A 4 -3.31 8.70 -47.61
C LEU A 4 -4.61 8.05 -48.08
N THR A 5 -5.62 8.03 -47.23
CA THR A 5 -7.02 7.85 -47.68
C THR A 5 -7.80 9.03 -47.16
N LEU A 6 -8.29 9.83 -48.11
CA LEU A 6 -9.08 11.05 -47.94
C LEU A 6 -10.55 10.64 -47.93
N VAL A 7 -11.28 10.94 -46.85
CA VAL A 7 -12.75 10.85 -46.81
C VAL A 7 -13.27 12.19 -46.33
N LEU A 8 -14.09 12.82 -47.19
CA LEU A 8 -14.66 14.13 -47.07
C LEU A 8 -16.17 13.93 -47.25
N LEU A 9 -16.99 14.05 -46.20
CA LEU A 9 -18.44 14.21 -46.37
C LEU A 9 -19.14 14.75 -45.11
N PHE A 10 -19.70 15.95 -45.30
CA PHE A 10 -20.93 16.53 -44.79
C PHE A 10 -21.23 16.55 -43.28
N GLY A 11 -21.36 17.80 -42.80
CA GLY A 11 -21.90 18.12 -41.49
C GLY A 11 -23.38 17.81 -41.34
N THR A 12 -23.70 17.29 -40.16
CA THR A 12 -24.96 17.53 -39.45
C THR A 12 -24.58 17.78 -38.00
N SER A 13 -24.65 19.04 -37.57
CA SER A 13 -24.55 19.43 -36.17
C SER A 13 -25.81 18.97 -35.44
N VAL A 14 -25.81 17.72 -34.96
CA VAL A 14 -26.75 17.27 -33.95
C VAL A 14 -26.22 17.77 -32.61
N THR A 15 -26.76 18.91 -32.18
CA THR A 15 -26.69 19.35 -30.78
C THR A 15 -27.42 18.31 -29.94
N ALA A 16 -26.67 17.32 -29.43
CA ALA A 16 -27.17 16.45 -28.38
C ALA A 16 -27.56 17.35 -27.18
N PRO A 17 -28.82 17.35 -26.73
CA PRO A 17 -29.14 17.99 -25.47
C PRO A 17 -28.26 17.32 -24.42
N GLY A 18 -27.42 18.12 -23.76
CA GLY A 18 -26.61 17.66 -22.65
C GLY A 18 -27.54 16.91 -21.71
N LEU A 19 -27.31 15.60 -21.59
CA LEU A 19 -27.82 14.82 -20.47
C LEU A 19 -27.30 15.54 -19.24
N VAL A 20 -28.14 16.41 -18.67
CA VAL A 20 -28.05 16.80 -17.28
C VAL A 20 -28.15 15.48 -16.54
N ARG A 21 -26.99 14.87 -16.26
CA ARG A 21 -26.93 13.78 -15.32
C ARG A 21 -27.42 14.40 -14.03
N ALA A 22 -28.68 14.13 -13.70
CA ALA A 22 -29.23 14.42 -12.39
C ALA A 22 -28.17 13.96 -11.40
N GLN A 23 -27.63 14.92 -10.66
CA GLN A 23 -26.48 14.72 -9.80
C GLN A 23 -26.90 13.69 -8.76
N GLU A 24 -26.40 12.48 -8.92
CA GLU A 24 -26.87 11.34 -8.15
C GLU A 24 -26.52 11.59 -6.68
N LYS A 25 -27.50 11.48 -5.78
CA LYS A 25 -27.27 11.71 -4.35
C LYS A 25 -26.43 10.55 -3.79
N TRP A 26 -25.44 10.88 -2.98
CA TRP A 26 -24.55 9.90 -2.37
C TRP A 26 -25.01 9.59 -0.96
N GLY A 27 -25.61 8.41 -0.79
CA GLY A 27 -25.91 7.84 0.52
C GLY A 27 -24.68 7.18 1.17
N LEU A 28 -24.76 6.97 2.48
CA LEU A 28 -23.67 6.42 3.30
C LEU A 28 -23.14 5.07 2.79
N ARG A 29 -24.03 4.13 2.45
CA ARG A 29 -23.65 2.83 1.88
C ARG A 29 -22.79 2.97 0.62
N LYS A 30 -23.21 3.85 -0.29
CA LYS A 30 -22.48 4.12 -1.54
C LYS A 30 -21.12 4.75 -1.27
N CYS A 31 -21.05 5.70 -0.33
CA CYS A 31 -19.78 6.30 0.11
C CYS A 31 -18.80 5.25 0.64
N VAL A 32 -19.28 4.34 1.51
CA VAL A 32 -18.44 3.28 2.10
C VAL A 32 -17.99 2.28 1.04
N GLU A 33 -18.90 1.76 0.21
CA GLU A 33 -18.56 0.82 -0.87
C GLU A 33 -17.57 1.43 -1.86
N TYR A 34 -17.79 2.68 -2.26
CA TYR A 34 -16.88 3.40 -3.13
C TYR A 34 -15.50 3.57 -2.50
N ALA A 35 -15.42 3.97 -1.23
CA ALA A 35 -14.16 4.14 -0.52
C ALA A 35 -13.41 2.81 -0.35
N MET A 36 -14.10 1.73 -0.01
CA MET A 36 -13.47 0.41 0.10
C MET A 36 -12.87 -0.07 -1.23
N ALA A 37 -13.41 0.37 -2.37
CA ALA A 37 -12.91 0.01 -3.69
C ALA A 37 -11.82 0.97 -4.21
N ASN A 38 -11.94 2.28 -3.92
CA ASN A 38 -11.14 3.32 -4.58
C ASN A 38 -10.18 4.09 -3.66
N ASN A 39 -10.31 3.97 -2.34
CA ASN A 39 -9.48 4.71 -1.40
C ASN A 39 -7.99 4.34 -1.56
N ILE A 40 -7.13 5.36 -1.51
CA ILE A 40 -5.70 5.23 -1.75
C ILE A 40 -5.05 4.27 -0.75
N SER A 41 -5.43 4.29 0.53
CA SER A 41 -4.88 3.40 1.55
C SER A 41 -5.20 1.93 1.29
N VAL A 42 -6.40 1.62 0.77
CA VAL A 42 -6.76 0.24 0.39
C VAL A 42 -5.93 -0.21 -0.81
N ARG A 43 -5.73 0.67 -1.81
CA ARG A 43 -4.89 0.40 -2.97
C ARG A 43 -3.43 0.18 -2.60
N GLN A 44 -2.90 0.94 -1.65
CA GLN A 44 -1.56 0.75 -1.10
C GLN A 44 -1.43 -0.62 -0.42
N ALA A 45 -2.39 -0.98 0.43
CA ALA A 45 -2.41 -2.30 1.07
C ALA A 45 -2.50 -3.47 0.06
N ASP A 46 -3.25 -3.29 -1.04
CA ASP A 46 -3.28 -4.27 -2.14
C ASP A 46 -1.92 -4.39 -2.85
N ILE A 47 -1.23 -3.28 -3.11
CA ILE A 47 0.13 -3.28 -3.67
C ILE A 47 1.10 -4.03 -2.75
N ASP A 48 1.07 -3.77 -1.44
CA ASP A 48 1.92 -4.45 -0.46
C ASP A 48 1.66 -5.97 -0.41
N ALA A 49 0.39 -6.37 -0.55
CA ALA A 49 0.02 -7.77 -0.66
C ALA A 49 0.57 -8.42 -1.95
N ARG A 50 0.51 -7.72 -3.09
CA ARG A 50 1.11 -8.18 -4.36
C ARG A 50 2.63 -8.28 -4.28
N ILE A 51 3.30 -7.32 -3.63
CA ILE A 51 4.75 -7.39 -3.39
C ILE A 51 5.10 -8.62 -2.55
N SER A 52 4.31 -8.87 -1.49
CA SER A 52 4.48 -10.07 -0.65
C SER A 52 4.22 -11.36 -1.43
N GLU A 53 3.24 -11.37 -2.33
CA GLU A 53 2.96 -12.50 -3.24
C GLU A 53 4.13 -12.77 -4.19
N LEU A 54 4.70 -11.72 -4.79
CA LEU A 54 5.88 -11.82 -5.65
C LEU A 54 7.09 -12.36 -4.88
N THR A 55 7.28 -11.91 -3.64
CA THR A 55 8.33 -12.42 -2.75
C THR A 55 8.14 -13.92 -2.45
N PHE A 56 6.91 -14.35 -2.18
CA PHE A 56 6.57 -15.76 -2.03
C PHE A 56 6.88 -16.56 -3.30
N LYS A 57 6.41 -16.09 -4.47
CA LYS A 57 6.68 -16.73 -5.77
C LYS A 57 8.18 -16.80 -6.08
N GLN A 58 8.94 -15.75 -5.79
CA GLN A 58 10.40 -15.70 -5.95
C GLN A 58 11.08 -16.73 -5.04
N SER A 59 10.69 -16.82 -3.77
CA SER A 59 11.26 -17.81 -2.85
C SER A 59 10.97 -19.25 -3.28
N ARG A 60 9.81 -19.51 -3.90
CA ARG A 60 9.50 -20.81 -4.50
C ARG A 60 10.37 -21.08 -5.73
N ALA A 61 10.59 -20.07 -6.58
CA ALA A 61 11.47 -20.19 -7.74
C ALA A 61 12.95 -20.39 -7.35
N ALA A 62 13.37 -19.92 -6.19
CA ALA A 62 14.73 -20.12 -5.66
C ALA A 62 15.07 -21.59 -5.35
N GLN A 63 14.08 -22.51 -5.41
CA GLN A 63 14.34 -23.95 -5.38
C GLN A 63 14.92 -24.49 -6.70
N TYR A 64 14.74 -23.76 -7.80
CA TYR A 64 15.32 -24.12 -9.08
C TYR A 64 16.78 -23.64 -9.16
N GLY A 65 17.54 -24.27 -10.05
CA GLY A 65 18.90 -23.84 -10.33
C GLY A 65 18.93 -22.43 -10.92
N GLN A 66 19.93 -21.66 -10.54
CA GLN A 66 20.24 -20.39 -11.16
C GLN A 66 21.27 -20.62 -12.25
N TRP A 67 21.13 -19.91 -13.37
CA TRP A 67 22.05 -19.95 -14.50
C TRP A 67 22.45 -18.53 -14.85
N SER A 68 23.74 -18.28 -15.00
CA SER A 68 24.28 -16.99 -15.42
C SER A 68 25.21 -17.20 -16.61
N PHE A 69 24.93 -16.46 -17.68
CA PHE A 69 25.81 -16.34 -18.83
C PHE A 69 26.64 -15.08 -18.68
N ASN A 70 27.95 -15.23 -18.72
CA ASN A 70 28.91 -14.15 -18.63
C ASN A 70 29.76 -14.16 -19.90
N THR A 71 29.95 -13.00 -20.51
CA THR A 71 30.90 -12.81 -21.61
C THR A 71 31.83 -11.66 -21.27
N GLY A 72 33.13 -11.86 -21.41
CA GLY A 72 34.13 -10.84 -21.15
C GLY A 72 35.04 -10.67 -22.36
N LEU A 73 35.04 -9.48 -22.98
CA LEU A 73 36.00 -9.10 -24.01
C LEU A 73 37.05 -8.19 -23.38
N GLY A 74 38.32 -8.54 -23.51
CA GLY A 74 39.41 -7.80 -22.89
C GLY A 74 40.65 -7.71 -23.78
N LEU A 75 41.41 -6.63 -23.61
CA LEU A 75 42.74 -6.47 -24.17
C LEU A 75 43.75 -6.65 -23.04
N SER A 76 44.68 -7.56 -23.21
CA SER A 76 45.85 -7.74 -22.35
C SER A 76 47.04 -7.06 -23.01
N PHE A 77 47.79 -6.27 -22.26
CA PHE A 77 48.99 -5.57 -22.75
C PHE A 77 50.24 -6.09 -22.03
N GLY A 78 51.35 -6.22 -22.74
CA GLY A 78 52.63 -6.64 -22.17
C GLY A 78 52.74 -8.14 -21.84
N TYR A 79 53.39 -8.47 -20.71
CA TYR A 79 53.67 -9.84 -20.30
C TYR A 79 52.44 -10.47 -19.62
N SER A 80 51.85 -11.47 -20.26
CA SER A 80 50.65 -12.15 -19.75
C SER A 80 50.59 -13.61 -20.23
N VAL A 81 49.77 -14.43 -19.56
CA VAL A 81 49.55 -15.82 -19.95
C VAL A 81 48.40 -15.86 -20.95
N ASP A 82 48.64 -16.46 -22.11
CA ASP A 82 47.58 -16.66 -23.09
C ASP A 82 46.52 -17.63 -22.53
N PRO A 83 45.25 -17.21 -22.46
CA PRO A 83 44.18 -17.99 -21.84
C PRO A 83 43.79 -19.26 -22.62
N THR A 84 44.30 -19.45 -23.84
CA THR A 84 44.03 -20.62 -24.70
C THR A 84 45.19 -21.60 -24.75
N THR A 85 46.43 -21.12 -24.75
CA THR A 85 47.63 -21.98 -24.84
C THR A 85 48.34 -22.19 -23.50
N ASN A 86 47.98 -21.42 -22.47
CA ASN A 86 48.61 -21.40 -21.16
C ASN A 86 50.13 -21.15 -21.21
N GLN A 87 50.60 -20.46 -22.26
CA GLN A 87 51.99 -20.06 -22.43
C GLN A 87 52.16 -18.58 -22.09
N PHE A 88 53.32 -18.22 -21.54
CA PHE A 88 53.68 -16.82 -21.34
C PHE A 88 53.97 -16.15 -22.68
N ILE A 89 53.32 -15.02 -22.92
CA ILE A 89 53.52 -14.21 -24.12
C ILE A 89 53.76 -12.76 -23.70
N ALA A 90 54.84 -12.16 -24.21
CA ALA A 90 55.22 -10.76 -23.99
C ALA A 90 54.65 -9.83 -25.07
N THR A 91 53.40 -10.04 -25.49
CA THR A 91 52.76 -9.27 -26.56
C THR A 91 51.31 -8.99 -26.24
N ASP A 92 50.81 -7.86 -26.72
CA ASP A 92 49.41 -7.48 -26.54
C ASP A 92 48.47 -8.43 -27.27
N PHE A 93 47.39 -8.85 -26.60
CA PHE A 93 46.40 -9.77 -27.15
C PHE A 93 44.98 -9.44 -26.74
N LEU A 94 44.06 -9.65 -27.67
CA LEU A 94 42.62 -9.60 -27.45
C LEU A 94 42.18 -11.00 -27.03
N TYR A 95 41.47 -11.09 -25.91
CA TYR A 95 40.81 -12.31 -25.50
C TYR A 95 39.32 -12.08 -25.31
N GLN A 96 38.57 -13.15 -25.52
CA GLN A 96 37.15 -13.19 -25.18
C GLN A 96 36.85 -14.49 -24.45
N SER A 97 36.11 -14.40 -23.36
CA SER A 97 35.61 -15.57 -22.64
C SER A 97 34.09 -15.60 -22.67
N TYR A 98 33.55 -16.80 -22.80
CA TYR A 98 32.14 -17.10 -22.62
C TYR A 98 32.02 -18.12 -21.49
N THR A 99 31.20 -17.84 -20.49
CA THR A 99 30.98 -18.74 -19.36
C THR A 99 29.51 -18.79 -19.03
N LEU A 100 28.86 -19.94 -19.27
CA LEU A 100 27.55 -20.25 -18.73
C LEU A 100 27.75 -21.11 -17.47
N GLN A 101 27.49 -20.54 -16.31
CA GLN A 101 27.59 -21.24 -15.03
C GLN A 101 26.22 -21.34 -14.39
N GLY A 102 25.93 -22.47 -13.75
CA GLY A 102 24.70 -22.66 -13.04
C GLY A 102 24.87 -23.54 -11.82
N GLY A 103 23.92 -23.45 -10.89
CA GLY A 103 23.95 -24.27 -9.70
C GLY A 103 22.62 -24.28 -8.96
N VAL A 104 22.40 -25.36 -8.22
CA VAL A 104 21.20 -25.58 -7.40
C VAL A 104 21.59 -26.13 -6.04
N ASN A 105 20.95 -25.61 -5.00
CA ASN A 105 21.05 -26.16 -3.65
C ASN A 105 20.22 -27.46 -3.58
N LEU A 106 20.88 -28.62 -3.45
CA LEU A 106 20.18 -29.88 -3.25
C LEU A 106 19.61 -30.01 -1.85
N PHE A 107 20.38 -29.60 -0.85
CA PHE A 107 19.98 -29.73 0.55
C PHE A 107 20.57 -28.61 1.41
N ASN A 108 19.72 -27.97 2.21
CA ASN A 108 20.13 -26.93 3.15
C ASN A 108 19.37 -27.02 4.49
N TRP A 109 19.12 -28.24 4.97
CA TRP A 109 18.42 -28.51 6.23
C TRP A 109 17.04 -27.87 6.30
N PHE A 110 16.31 -27.95 5.19
CA PHE A 110 14.98 -27.37 4.99
C PHE A 110 14.92 -25.84 5.18
N SER A 111 16.05 -25.13 5.27
CA SER A 111 16.08 -23.68 5.47
C SER A 111 15.33 -22.95 4.34
N GLN A 112 15.48 -23.37 3.08
CA GLN A 112 14.71 -22.80 1.95
C GLN A 112 13.22 -23.11 2.08
N ARG A 113 12.86 -24.36 2.42
CA ARG A 113 11.45 -24.77 2.57
C ARG A 113 10.74 -23.97 3.66
N ARG A 114 11.37 -23.76 4.81
CA ARG A 114 10.83 -22.95 5.91
C ARG A 114 10.73 -21.47 5.54
N LEU A 115 11.67 -20.95 4.75
CA LEU A 115 11.59 -19.58 4.24
C LEU A 115 10.39 -19.39 3.31
N ILE A 116 10.11 -20.37 2.43
CA ILE A 116 8.93 -20.35 1.55
C ILE A 116 7.63 -20.38 2.37
N GLU A 117 7.56 -21.23 3.40
CA GLU A 117 6.43 -21.27 4.33
C GLU A 117 6.25 -19.92 5.06
N SER A 118 7.35 -19.31 5.52
CA SER A 118 7.34 -17.96 6.12
C SER A 118 6.78 -16.92 5.16
N ASN A 119 7.30 -16.85 3.93
CA ASN A 119 6.86 -15.87 2.93
C ASN A 119 5.40 -16.08 2.52
N LYS A 120 4.92 -17.32 2.49
CA LYS A 120 3.49 -17.62 2.28
C LYS A 120 2.63 -17.03 3.38
N LEU A 121 3.03 -17.21 4.64
CA LEU A 121 2.31 -16.67 5.80
C LEU A 121 2.39 -15.13 5.84
N SER A 122 3.52 -14.55 5.47
CA SER A 122 3.66 -13.10 5.29
C SER A 122 2.74 -12.55 4.20
N TYR A 123 2.57 -13.28 3.08
CA TYR A 123 1.59 -12.94 2.05
C TYR A 123 0.14 -13.02 2.56
N LEU A 124 -0.21 -14.07 3.31
CA LEU A 124 -1.55 -14.20 3.91
C LEU A 124 -1.82 -13.07 4.92
N ALA A 125 -0.83 -12.71 5.73
CA ALA A 125 -0.89 -11.55 6.60
C ALA A 125 -1.15 -10.26 5.80
N ALA A 126 -0.36 -9.99 4.75
CA ALA A 126 -0.55 -8.82 3.91
C ALA A 126 -1.94 -8.79 3.24
N LYS A 127 -2.46 -9.96 2.82
CA LYS A 127 -3.81 -10.09 2.27
C LYS A 127 -4.91 -9.76 3.29
N THR A 128 -4.83 -10.30 4.50
CA THR A 128 -5.77 -10.00 5.60
C THR A 128 -5.68 -8.53 6.04
N ASN A 129 -4.50 -7.92 5.93
CA ASN A 129 -4.32 -6.49 6.21
C ASN A 129 -5.14 -5.59 5.27
N ILE A 130 -5.45 -6.04 4.05
CA ILE A 130 -6.37 -5.31 3.15
C ILE A 130 -7.75 -5.18 3.80
N ASP A 131 -8.28 -6.26 4.37
CA ASP A 131 -9.61 -6.26 5.01
C ASP A 131 -9.61 -5.39 6.27
N LYS A 132 -8.50 -5.37 7.01
CA LYS A 132 -8.30 -4.45 8.13
C LYS A 132 -8.33 -2.98 7.69
N VAL A 133 -7.62 -2.64 6.61
CA VAL A 133 -7.59 -1.26 6.08
C VAL A 133 -8.95 -0.86 5.52
N ARG A 134 -9.68 -1.76 4.85
CA ARG A 134 -11.06 -1.52 4.40
C ARG A 134 -11.98 -1.18 5.57
N ASN A 135 -11.86 -1.92 6.66
CA ASN A 135 -12.58 -1.70 7.91
C ASN A 135 -12.30 -0.31 8.50
N ASP A 136 -11.02 0.07 8.62
CA ASP A 136 -10.63 1.40 9.12
C ASP A 136 -11.17 2.53 8.21
N VAL A 137 -11.07 2.37 6.89
CA VAL A 137 -11.61 3.33 5.91
C VAL A 137 -13.13 3.44 6.04
N SER A 138 -13.85 2.32 6.20
CA SER A 138 -15.31 2.32 6.35
C SER A 138 -15.75 3.13 7.58
N LEU A 139 -15.04 2.98 8.72
CA LEU A 139 -15.31 3.74 9.94
C LEU A 139 -15.05 5.24 9.74
N ASN A 140 -13.92 5.60 9.14
CA ASN A 140 -13.55 6.99 8.90
C ASN A 140 -14.53 7.69 7.95
N VAL A 141 -14.94 7.02 6.88
CA VAL A 141 -15.95 7.53 5.94
C VAL A 141 -17.30 7.71 6.64
N SER A 142 -17.69 6.76 7.48
CA SER A 142 -18.95 6.84 8.22
C SER A 142 -18.96 8.00 9.20
N ALA A 143 -17.85 8.24 9.89
CA ALA A 143 -17.68 9.38 10.77
C ALA A 143 -17.80 10.70 10.01
N ALA A 144 -17.04 10.85 8.91
CA ALA A 144 -17.06 12.06 8.08
C ALA A 144 -18.44 12.33 7.47
N TYR A 145 -19.14 11.27 7.03
CA TYR A 145 -20.49 11.38 6.47
C TYR A 145 -21.49 11.90 7.49
N LEU A 146 -21.49 11.35 8.71
CA LEU A 146 -22.43 11.76 9.76
C LEU A 146 -22.14 13.18 10.26
N THR A 147 -20.88 13.58 10.34
CA THR A 147 -20.51 14.98 10.65
C THR A 147 -21.04 15.93 9.57
N ALA A 148 -20.82 15.62 8.28
CA ALA A 148 -21.34 16.43 7.18
C ALA A 148 -22.87 16.49 7.16
N LEU A 149 -23.55 15.39 7.53
CA LEU A 149 -25.00 15.33 7.62
C LEU A 149 -25.54 16.16 8.80
N ALA A 150 -24.85 16.16 9.94
CA ALA A 150 -25.19 17.02 11.09
C ALA A 150 -24.99 18.51 10.74
N ALA A 151 -23.89 18.87 10.09
CA ALA A 151 -23.64 20.23 9.61
C ALA A 151 -24.69 20.68 8.58
N ARG A 152 -25.17 19.77 7.72
CA ARG A 152 -26.25 20.08 6.78
C ARG A 152 -27.55 20.46 7.50
N GLN A 153 -27.93 19.68 8.49
CA GLN A 153 -29.12 19.96 9.29
C GLN A 153 -28.98 21.23 10.13
N GLN A 154 -27.76 21.56 10.57
CA GLN A 154 -27.46 22.85 11.20
C GLN A 154 -27.76 24.04 10.27
N VAL A 155 -27.40 23.93 8.99
CA VAL A 155 -27.73 24.95 7.98
C VAL A 155 -29.24 25.11 7.86
N ASP A 156 -29.99 24.00 7.79
CA ASP A 156 -31.46 24.05 7.65
C ASP A 156 -32.12 24.73 8.88
N ILE A 157 -31.60 24.50 10.10
CA ILE A 157 -32.04 25.22 11.31
C ILE A 157 -31.71 26.71 11.24
N SER A 158 -30.49 27.07 10.83
CA SER A 158 -30.06 28.47 10.72
C SER A 158 -30.86 29.24 9.65
N ILE A 159 -31.28 28.59 8.56
CA ILE A 159 -32.20 29.18 7.57
C ILE A 159 -33.54 29.52 8.22
N ALA A 160 -34.12 28.59 8.98
CA ALA A 160 -35.38 28.81 9.69
C ALA A 160 -35.28 29.94 10.72
N GLN A 161 -34.12 30.08 11.38
CA GLN A 161 -33.84 31.17 12.32
C GLN A 161 -33.81 32.54 11.63
N VAL A 162 -33.06 32.68 10.54
CA VAL A 162 -33.01 33.92 9.75
C VAL A 162 -34.39 34.31 9.24
N GLN A 163 -35.17 33.35 8.74
CA GLN A 163 -36.53 33.61 8.25
C GLN A 163 -37.44 34.12 9.38
N LEU A 164 -37.39 33.48 10.55
CA LEU A 164 -38.17 33.92 11.71
C LEU A 164 -37.78 35.34 12.15
N SER A 165 -36.50 35.66 12.25
CA SER A 165 -36.03 37.00 12.65
C SER A 165 -36.42 38.06 11.63
N ARG A 166 -36.43 37.73 10.33
CA ARG A 166 -36.91 38.61 9.26
C ARG A 166 -38.41 38.89 9.37
N ASP A 167 -39.20 37.86 9.63
CA ASP A 167 -40.66 37.99 9.78
C ASP A 167 -40.99 38.83 11.02
N GLN A 168 -40.25 38.66 12.12
CA GLN A 168 -40.41 39.47 13.33
C GLN A 168 -40.03 40.93 13.11
N LEU A 169 -38.89 41.21 12.47
CA LEU A 169 -38.49 42.57 12.12
C LEU A 169 -39.57 43.26 11.27
N THR A 170 -40.08 42.56 10.26
CA THR A 170 -41.13 43.10 9.37
C THR A 170 -42.41 43.44 10.13
N ASN A 171 -42.81 42.60 11.09
CA ASN A 171 -43.99 42.86 11.90
C ASN A 171 -43.77 44.02 12.88
N THR A 172 -42.60 44.07 13.53
CA THR A 172 -42.27 45.15 14.47
C THR A 172 -42.13 46.49 13.77
N GLN A 173 -41.54 46.55 12.57
CA GLN A 173 -41.48 47.77 11.76
C GLN A 173 -42.87 48.35 11.49
N LYS A 174 -43.85 47.51 11.10
CA LYS A 174 -45.23 47.96 10.91
C LYS A 174 -45.86 48.53 12.19
N LEU A 175 -45.51 47.97 13.36
CA LEU A 175 -46.00 48.45 14.65
C LEU A 175 -45.33 49.77 15.06
N VAL A 176 -44.05 49.96 14.73
CA VAL A 176 -43.32 51.21 14.91
C VAL A 176 -43.88 52.31 14.00
N ASP A 177 -44.13 52.00 12.72
CA ASP A 177 -44.75 52.92 11.76
C ASP A 177 -46.17 53.34 12.20
N ALA A 178 -46.89 52.43 12.86
CA ALA A 178 -48.18 52.70 13.49
C ALA A 178 -48.08 53.41 14.86
N GLY A 179 -46.87 53.76 15.32
CA GLY A 179 -46.61 54.42 16.60
C GLY A 179 -46.89 53.55 17.84
N SER A 180 -47.12 52.25 17.67
CA SER A 180 -47.49 51.31 18.73
C SER A 180 -46.29 50.69 19.46
N GLN A 181 -45.08 50.78 18.89
CA GLN A 181 -43.84 50.32 19.53
C GLN A 181 -42.66 51.29 19.31
N PRO A 182 -41.63 51.28 20.19
CA PRO A 182 -40.43 52.10 20.03
C PRO A 182 -39.54 51.65 18.87
N GLU A 183 -38.89 52.60 18.18
CA GLU A 183 -37.87 52.32 17.14
C GLU A 183 -36.72 51.42 17.66
N LEU A 184 -36.41 51.50 18.95
CA LEU A 184 -35.41 50.64 19.59
C LEU A 184 -35.69 49.14 19.35
N ASN A 185 -36.95 48.72 19.39
CA ASN A 185 -37.33 47.31 19.18
C ASN A 185 -37.01 46.86 17.75
N ALA A 186 -37.20 47.73 16.76
CA ALA A 186 -36.86 47.44 15.37
C ALA A 186 -35.34 47.35 15.19
N ALA A 187 -34.58 48.28 15.79
CA ALA A 187 -33.12 48.25 15.75
C ALA A 187 -32.52 47.00 16.42
N GLU A 188 -33.11 46.53 17.54
CA GLU A 188 -32.70 45.28 18.20
C GLU A 188 -32.95 44.05 17.33
N LEU A 189 -34.11 43.97 16.66
CA LEU A 189 -34.43 42.87 15.74
C LEU A 189 -33.60 42.92 14.46
N GLU A 190 -33.24 44.11 13.98
CA GLU A 190 -32.32 44.28 12.84
C GLU A 190 -30.92 43.77 13.19
N ALA A 191 -30.41 44.11 14.39
CA ALA A 191 -29.15 43.57 14.88
C ALA A 191 -29.20 42.03 15.04
N GLN A 192 -30.32 41.48 15.51
CA GLN A 192 -30.51 40.03 15.61
C GLN A 192 -30.54 39.36 14.23
N LEU A 193 -31.23 39.93 13.24
CA LEU A 193 -31.25 39.42 11.87
C LEU A 193 -29.84 39.42 11.26
N ALA A 194 -29.05 40.46 11.49
CA ALA A 194 -27.65 40.50 11.06
C ALA A 194 -26.81 39.41 11.74
N SER A 195 -26.99 39.19 13.04
CA SER A 195 -26.32 38.12 13.79
C SER A 195 -26.70 36.72 13.28
N ASP A 196 -27.99 36.46 13.05
CA ASP A 196 -28.50 35.20 12.52
C ASP A 196 -28.00 34.94 11.09
N SER A 197 -27.92 35.99 10.28
CA SER A 197 -27.37 35.91 8.91
C SER A 197 -25.88 35.53 8.93
N ALA A 198 -25.11 36.12 9.85
CA ALA A 198 -23.71 35.73 10.05
C ALA A 198 -23.57 34.28 10.54
N ALA A 199 -24.46 33.82 11.43
CA ALA A 199 -24.50 32.44 11.89
C ALA A 199 -24.83 31.45 10.76
N LEU A 200 -25.75 31.80 9.85
CA LEU A 200 -26.05 31.01 8.66
C LEU A 200 -24.83 30.88 7.73
N ILE A 201 -24.11 31.97 7.48
CA ILE A 201 -22.88 31.95 6.66
C ILE A 201 -21.83 31.02 7.29
N SER A 202 -21.66 31.09 8.61
CA SER A 202 -20.74 30.21 9.34
C SER A 202 -21.16 28.74 9.27
N ALA A 203 -22.46 28.45 9.39
CA ALA A 203 -23.01 27.10 9.26
C ALA A 203 -22.79 26.54 7.84
N GLN A 204 -22.99 27.37 6.81
CA GLN A 204 -22.73 27.00 5.41
C GLN A 204 -21.25 26.69 5.18
N ALA A 205 -20.35 27.55 5.66
CA ALA A 205 -18.91 27.32 5.57
C ALA A 205 -18.48 26.03 6.27
N THR A 206 -19.07 25.71 7.43
CA THR A 206 -18.81 24.46 8.16
C THR A 206 -19.28 23.25 7.35
N TYR A 207 -20.49 23.30 6.78
CA TYR A 207 -20.99 22.23 5.91
C TYR A 207 -20.09 22.01 4.69
N ASP A 208 -19.66 23.08 4.02
CA ASP A 208 -18.78 22.98 2.87
C ASP A 208 -17.43 22.36 3.25
N GLN A 209 -16.88 22.72 4.41
CA GLN A 209 -15.65 22.14 4.95
C GLN A 209 -15.80 20.65 5.26
N ASP A 210 -16.91 20.23 5.86
CA ASP A 210 -17.17 18.83 6.18
C ASP A 210 -17.38 17.99 4.91
N VAL A 211 -18.02 18.56 3.88
CA VAL A 211 -18.14 17.93 2.56
C VAL A 211 -16.77 17.77 1.90
N LEU A 212 -15.89 18.77 2.00
CA LEU A 212 -14.50 18.65 1.51
C LEU A 212 -13.72 17.57 2.26
N GLN A 213 -13.87 17.47 3.58
CA GLN A 213 -13.26 16.41 4.38
C GLN A 213 -13.78 15.02 4.00
N LEU A 214 -15.08 14.90 3.74
CA LEU A 214 -15.69 13.66 3.23
C LEU A 214 -15.11 13.29 1.87
N LYS A 215 -15.04 14.23 0.91
CA LYS A 215 -14.41 13.99 -0.40
C LYS A 215 -12.97 13.51 -0.27
N ALA A 216 -12.17 14.14 0.60
CA ALA A 216 -10.79 13.73 0.86
C ALA A 216 -10.71 12.30 1.39
N THR A 217 -11.60 11.93 2.32
CA THR A 217 -11.68 10.58 2.89
C THR A 217 -12.11 9.54 1.85
N LEU A 218 -12.96 9.92 0.89
CA LEU A 218 -13.33 9.11 -0.28
C LEU A 218 -12.23 9.04 -1.34
N SER A 219 -11.11 9.76 -1.17
CA SER A 219 -10.07 9.96 -2.19
C SER A 219 -10.62 10.56 -3.50
N LEU A 220 -11.60 11.45 -3.40
CA LEU A 220 -12.15 12.21 -4.53
C LEU A 220 -11.44 13.55 -4.68
N ASP A 221 -11.39 14.05 -5.91
CA ASP A 221 -10.93 15.41 -6.19
C ASP A 221 -11.86 16.45 -5.54
N ALA A 222 -11.31 17.56 -5.05
CA ALA A 222 -12.08 18.61 -4.37
C ALA A 222 -13.14 19.24 -5.28
N ALA A 223 -12.85 19.37 -6.58
CA ALA A 223 -13.77 19.92 -7.58
C ALA A 223 -14.83 18.90 -8.05
N TYR A 224 -14.75 17.64 -7.60
CA TYR A 224 -15.72 16.63 -8.00
C TYR A 224 -17.15 17.04 -7.58
N PRO A 225 -18.13 17.07 -8.50
CA PRO A 225 -19.50 17.44 -8.18
C PRO A 225 -20.12 16.38 -7.26
N PHE A 226 -20.38 16.73 -6.00
CA PHE A 226 -20.84 15.80 -4.97
C PHE A 226 -22.08 16.35 -4.26
N VAL A 227 -23.16 15.56 -4.24
CA VAL A 227 -24.39 15.90 -3.55
C VAL A 227 -24.66 14.83 -2.50
N LEU A 228 -24.69 15.24 -1.24
CA LEU A 228 -24.96 14.37 -0.10
C LEU A 228 -26.43 13.97 -0.08
N ASP A 229 -26.73 12.70 0.15
CA ASP A 229 -28.09 12.29 0.48
C ASP A 229 -28.39 12.57 1.97
N THR A 230 -29.54 13.17 2.25
CA THR A 230 -29.92 13.62 3.59
C THR A 230 -31.15 12.84 4.09
N PRO A 231 -31.01 11.54 4.41
CA PRO A 231 -32.10 10.78 5.01
C PRO A 231 -32.41 11.29 6.42
N ALA A 232 -33.67 11.19 6.85
CA ALA A 232 -34.07 11.56 8.20
C ALA A 232 -33.48 10.56 9.22
N VAL A 233 -32.76 11.07 10.22
CA VAL A 233 -32.04 10.29 11.26
C VAL A 233 -32.94 9.34 12.03
N GLU A 234 -34.22 9.71 12.17
CA GLU A 234 -35.25 8.94 12.89
C GLU A 234 -35.45 7.52 12.32
N THR A 235 -35.00 7.28 11.09
CA THR A 235 -35.14 5.99 10.40
C THR A 235 -33.97 5.03 10.61
N ILE A 236 -32.90 5.43 11.30
CA ILE A 236 -31.72 4.57 11.50
C ILE A 236 -31.94 3.68 12.73
N PRO A 237 -32.14 2.35 12.57
CA PRO A 237 -32.33 1.45 13.69
C PRO A 237 -31.02 1.31 14.48
N VAL A 238 -31.13 1.38 15.80
CA VAL A 238 -30.04 1.20 16.75
C VAL A 238 -30.40 0.08 17.73
N GLU A 239 -29.49 -0.87 17.93
CA GLU A 239 -29.69 -1.95 18.91
C GLU A 239 -29.75 -1.40 20.34
N PRO A 240 -30.49 -2.05 21.28
CA PRO A 240 -30.46 -1.66 22.68
C PRO A 240 -29.04 -1.75 23.26
N ILE A 241 -28.57 -0.67 23.88
CA ILE A 241 -27.19 -0.58 24.41
C ILE A 241 -26.85 -1.67 25.44
N GLY A 242 -27.86 -2.22 26.13
CA GLY A 242 -27.70 -3.30 27.11
C GLY A 242 -27.23 -4.63 26.49
N GLU A 243 -27.45 -4.84 25.19
CA GLU A 243 -26.98 -6.02 24.45
C GLU A 243 -25.53 -5.88 23.96
N LEU A 244 -24.92 -4.70 24.14
CA LEU A 244 -23.60 -4.34 23.62
C LEU A 244 -22.56 -4.17 24.74
N GLN A 245 -22.62 -5.01 25.78
CA GLN A 245 -21.66 -4.96 26.89
C GLN A 245 -20.21 -5.08 26.39
N PRO A 246 -19.25 -4.28 26.92
CA PRO A 246 -17.88 -4.20 26.41
C PRO A 246 -17.16 -5.54 26.31
N ASP A 247 -17.30 -6.40 27.33
CA ASP A 247 -16.59 -7.68 27.36
C ASP A 247 -17.10 -8.67 26.31
N LEU A 248 -18.41 -8.68 26.08
CA LEU A 248 -19.04 -9.50 25.05
C LEU A 248 -18.66 -9.01 23.65
N VAL A 249 -18.73 -7.70 23.43
CA VAL A 249 -18.33 -7.09 22.14
C VAL A 249 -16.85 -7.34 21.87
N TYR A 250 -15.98 -7.20 22.87
CA TYR A 250 -14.55 -7.51 22.74
C TYR A 250 -14.31 -8.98 22.38
N ALA A 251 -14.97 -9.92 23.07
CA ALA A 251 -14.82 -11.35 22.79
C ALA A 251 -15.29 -11.73 21.36
N MET A 252 -16.32 -11.05 20.85
CA MET A 252 -16.76 -11.20 19.45
C MET A 252 -15.79 -10.54 18.48
N ALA A 253 -15.27 -9.35 18.81
CA ALA A 253 -14.30 -8.61 18.01
C ALA A 253 -13.03 -9.43 17.82
N GLU A 254 -12.48 -10.01 18.90
CA GLU A 254 -11.26 -10.82 18.85
C GLU A 254 -11.37 -12.02 17.90
N ARG A 255 -12.56 -12.61 17.76
CA ARG A 255 -12.82 -13.76 16.89
C ARG A 255 -13.10 -13.37 15.43
N THR A 256 -13.72 -12.22 15.23
CA THR A 256 -14.27 -11.82 13.92
C THR A 256 -13.38 -10.83 13.18
N PHE A 257 -12.57 -10.04 13.90
CA PHE A 257 -11.79 -8.96 13.28
C PHE A 257 -10.57 -9.49 12.51
N PRO A 258 -10.32 -8.95 11.29
CA PRO A 258 -9.13 -9.29 10.50
C PRO A 258 -7.81 -9.06 11.24
N GLN A 259 -7.74 -8.11 12.18
CA GLN A 259 -6.53 -7.81 12.96
C GLN A 259 -6.04 -9.02 13.77
N SER A 260 -6.94 -9.82 14.32
CA SER A 260 -6.58 -11.00 15.12
C SER A 260 -5.91 -12.07 14.24
N GLN A 261 -6.51 -12.35 13.09
CA GLN A 261 -5.97 -13.28 12.09
C GLN A 261 -4.65 -12.78 11.48
N LEU A 262 -4.55 -11.48 11.21
CA LEU A 262 -3.31 -10.83 10.75
C LEU A 262 -2.14 -11.08 11.71
N ASN A 263 -2.37 -10.84 13.01
CA ASN A 263 -1.35 -11.04 14.04
C ASN A 263 -0.92 -12.50 14.17
N GLU A 264 -1.86 -13.42 14.05
CA GLU A 264 -1.58 -14.84 14.07
C GLU A 264 -0.69 -15.26 12.88
N TYR A 265 -0.99 -14.81 11.65
CA TYR A 265 -0.13 -15.08 10.50
C TYR A 265 1.27 -14.47 10.64
N ARG A 266 1.41 -13.29 11.26
CA ARG A 266 2.71 -12.67 11.52
C ARG A 266 3.56 -13.48 12.49
N ILE A 267 2.98 -13.99 13.57
CA ILE A 267 3.68 -14.87 14.53
C ILE A 267 4.11 -16.16 13.85
N GLN A 268 3.20 -16.81 13.10
CA GLN A 268 3.53 -18.04 12.39
C GLN A 268 4.62 -17.83 11.32
N ALA A 269 4.60 -16.70 10.61
CA ALA A 269 5.66 -16.34 9.67
C ALA A 269 7.01 -16.20 10.40
N ALA A 270 7.04 -15.48 11.53
CA ALA A 270 8.25 -15.32 12.34
C ALA A 270 8.80 -16.66 12.86
N ASP A 271 7.93 -17.60 13.27
CA ASP A 271 8.32 -18.96 13.67
C ASP A 271 8.99 -19.73 12.51
N LYS A 272 8.40 -19.68 11.31
CA LYS A 272 9.00 -20.32 10.13
C LYS A 272 10.31 -19.65 9.72
N ALA A 273 10.44 -18.33 9.84
CA ALA A 273 11.69 -17.63 9.62
C ALA A 273 12.78 -18.04 10.64
N TYR A 274 12.42 -18.25 11.91
CA TYR A 274 13.33 -18.79 12.91
C TYR A 274 13.79 -20.22 12.60
N ALA A 275 12.87 -21.10 12.19
CA ALA A 275 13.22 -22.45 11.74
C ALA A 275 14.13 -22.42 10.50
N SER A 276 13.90 -21.49 9.58
CA SER A 276 14.77 -21.26 8.41
C SER A 276 16.18 -20.83 8.83
N ALA A 277 16.30 -19.88 9.77
CA ALA A 277 17.58 -19.41 10.29
C ALA A 277 18.36 -20.53 11.00
N LYS A 278 17.68 -21.45 11.71
CA LYS A 278 18.34 -22.63 12.31
C LYS A 278 18.99 -23.52 11.26
N GLY A 279 18.33 -23.74 10.12
CA GLY A 279 18.89 -24.56 9.03
C GLY A 279 20.20 -24.00 8.46
N GLN A 280 20.41 -22.68 8.55
CA GLN A 280 21.65 -22.02 8.11
C GLN A 280 22.87 -22.31 9.01
N LEU A 281 22.67 -22.92 10.19
CA LEU A 281 23.78 -23.37 11.04
C LEU A 281 24.42 -24.67 10.54
N TYR A 282 23.77 -25.36 9.62
CA TYR A 282 24.16 -26.70 9.18
C TYR A 282 24.71 -26.70 7.75
N PRO A 283 25.42 -27.77 7.34
CA PRO A 283 26.05 -27.82 6.03
C PRO A 283 25.06 -27.78 4.86
N THR A 284 25.42 -27.13 3.77
CA THR A 284 24.62 -27.13 2.53
C THR A 284 25.27 -27.96 1.44
N ILE A 285 24.48 -28.74 0.71
CA ILE A 285 24.91 -29.52 -0.44
C ILE A 285 24.39 -28.84 -1.72
N GLN A 286 25.28 -28.58 -2.66
CA GLN A 286 24.99 -27.84 -3.89
C GLN A 286 25.55 -28.59 -5.08
N VAL A 287 24.83 -28.62 -6.19
CA VAL A 287 25.38 -29.03 -7.49
C VAL A 287 25.67 -27.76 -8.26
N PHE A 288 26.84 -27.70 -8.87
CA PHE A 288 27.20 -26.63 -9.78
C PHE A 288 27.71 -27.21 -11.10
N GLY A 289 27.52 -26.46 -12.16
CA GLY A 289 28.09 -26.76 -13.46
C GLY A 289 28.53 -25.48 -14.15
N SER A 290 29.56 -25.56 -14.97
CA SER A 290 29.99 -24.49 -15.84
C SER A 290 30.34 -25.03 -17.20
N LEU A 291 29.91 -24.29 -18.21
CA LEU A 291 30.29 -24.43 -19.60
C LEU A 291 31.05 -23.17 -19.95
N GLY A 292 32.19 -23.27 -20.62
CA GLY A 292 32.88 -22.07 -21.03
C GLY A 292 33.90 -22.24 -22.13
N ASP A 293 34.01 -21.20 -22.95
CA ASP A 293 34.89 -21.08 -24.09
C ASP A 293 35.86 -19.93 -23.88
N ARG A 294 37.04 -20.04 -24.48
CA ARG A 294 38.02 -18.96 -24.50
C ARG A 294 38.58 -18.76 -25.91
N PHE A 295 38.63 -17.51 -26.32
CA PHE A 295 39.27 -17.04 -27.54
C PHE A 295 40.45 -16.14 -27.18
N SER A 296 41.55 -16.27 -27.91
CA SER A 296 42.68 -15.34 -27.86
C SER A 296 43.25 -15.14 -29.27
N ASN A 297 43.52 -13.88 -29.63
CA ASN A 297 44.01 -13.51 -30.97
C ASN A 297 45.51 -13.83 -31.19
N THR A 298 46.22 -14.35 -30.18
CA THR A 298 47.63 -14.78 -30.25
C THR A 298 47.84 -16.18 -30.78
N PHE A 299 46.77 -16.91 -31.12
CA PHE A 299 46.88 -18.23 -31.74
C PHE A 299 47.64 -18.13 -33.08
N LYS A 300 48.67 -18.96 -33.26
CA LYS A 300 49.50 -18.96 -34.46
C LYS A 300 49.14 -20.15 -35.34
N GLN A 301 48.83 -19.93 -36.60
CA GLN A 301 48.72 -21.01 -37.57
C GLN A 301 50.11 -21.51 -37.97
N LEU A 302 50.25 -22.84 -38.09
CA LEU A 302 51.46 -23.47 -38.59
C LEU A 302 51.61 -23.09 -40.08
N SER A 303 52.55 -22.21 -40.40
CA SER A 303 52.69 -21.67 -41.74
C SER A 303 53.62 -22.52 -42.61
N THR A 304 54.66 -23.11 -42.03
CA THR A 304 55.57 -24.02 -42.76
C THR A 304 56.38 -24.88 -41.78
N ALA A 305 56.50 -26.18 -42.02
CA ALA A 305 57.52 -27.02 -41.39
C ALA A 305 58.74 -27.08 -42.32
N LYS A 306 59.85 -26.44 -41.93
CA LYS A 306 61.09 -26.51 -42.70
C LYS A 306 62.06 -27.45 -42.00
N LEU A 307 62.71 -28.33 -42.76
CA LEU A 307 63.79 -29.16 -42.24
C LEU A 307 64.91 -28.24 -41.73
N ALA A 308 65.10 -28.20 -40.42
CA ALA A 308 66.05 -27.34 -39.71
C ALA A 308 67.48 -27.88 -39.73
N GLY A 309 67.61 -29.17 -40.02
CA GLY A 309 68.85 -29.90 -40.01
C GLY A 309 68.60 -31.38 -39.79
N ILE A 310 69.68 -32.12 -39.61
CA ILE A 310 69.69 -33.54 -39.39
C ILE A 310 70.51 -33.76 -38.11
N ASP A 311 69.87 -34.26 -37.05
CA ASP A 311 70.52 -34.51 -35.76
C ASP A 311 70.96 -35.96 -35.65
N THR A 312 72.11 -36.21 -35.01
CA THR A 312 72.54 -37.58 -34.66
C THR A 312 71.68 -38.12 -33.52
N THR A 313 70.97 -39.22 -33.77
CA THR A 313 70.24 -39.94 -32.73
C THR A 313 71.20 -40.71 -31.82
N ALA A 314 70.71 -41.18 -30.67
CA ALA A 314 71.49 -42.00 -29.75
C ALA A 314 71.81 -43.42 -30.28
N TYR A 315 71.33 -43.78 -31.47
CA TYR A 315 71.58 -45.06 -32.11
C TYR A 315 72.71 -44.96 -33.12
N PHE A 316 73.56 -45.98 -33.19
CA PHE A 316 74.67 -46.06 -34.12
C PHE A 316 74.74 -47.43 -34.78
N VAL A 317 75.27 -47.47 -36.00
CA VAL A 317 75.48 -48.69 -36.79
C VAL A 317 76.97 -48.84 -37.04
N TYR A 318 77.51 -50.02 -36.72
CA TYR A 318 78.90 -50.37 -37.00
C TYR A 318 79.03 -50.89 -38.43
N ASN A 319 79.92 -50.28 -39.22
CA ASN A 319 80.27 -50.79 -40.54
C ASN A 319 81.80 -50.73 -40.73
N ASN A 320 82.43 -51.89 -41.01
CA ASN A 320 83.88 -52.05 -41.17
C ASN A 320 84.75 -51.33 -40.11
N GLY A 321 84.38 -51.44 -38.83
CA GLY A 321 85.18 -50.89 -37.72
C GLY A 321 84.99 -49.39 -37.46
N VAL A 322 84.13 -48.69 -38.20
CA VAL A 322 83.79 -47.28 -37.98
C VAL A 322 82.35 -47.16 -37.46
N VAL A 323 82.15 -46.36 -36.42
CA VAL A 323 80.84 -46.09 -35.81
C VAL A 323 80.15 -44.95 -36.57
N ASN A 324 79.02 -45.23 -37.21
CA ASN A 324 78.21 -44.21 -37.88
C ASN A 324 76.90 -44.00 -37.10
N ASN A 325 76.67 -42.77 -36.63
CA ASN A 325 75.45 -42.42 -35.90
C ASN A 325 74.25 -42.33 -36.85
N VAL A 326 73.12 -42.91 -36.45
CA VAL A 326 71.85 -42.84 -37.19
C VAL A 326 71.31 -41.42 -37.07
N LEU A 327 70.98 -40.81 -38.18
CA LEU A 327 70.55 -39.42 -38.20
C LEU A 327 69.02 -39.29 -38.31
N SER A 328 68.42 -38.31 -37.63
CA SER A 328 66.99 -37.98 -37.73
C SER A 328 66.76 -36.54 -38.19
N PRO A 329 65.79 -36.28 -39.08
CA PRO A 329 65.44 -34.94 -39.51
C PRO A 329 64.85 -34.12 -38.36
N ASN A 330 65.42 -32.94 -38.09
CA ASN A 330 64.86 -31.95 -37.17
C ASN A 330 64.03 -30.94 -37.98
N TYR A 331 62.81 -30.63 -37.52
CA TYR A 331 61.92 -29.67 -38.17
C TYR A 331 61.78 -28.42 -37.32
N THR A 332 62.02 -27.25 -37.93
CA THR A 332 61.68 -25.96 -37.33
C THR A 332 60.33 -25.51 -37.89
N TYR A 333 59.40 -25.27 -36.97
CA TYR A 333 58.05 -24.82 -37.28
C TYR A 333 58.01 -23.29 -37.35
N GLY A 334 57.67 -22.76 -38.53
CA GLY A 334 57.41 -21.34 -38.73
C GLY A 334 55.95 -21.00 -38.39
N TYR A 335 55.76 -20.05 -37.48
CA TYR A 335 54.45 -19.60 -37.04
C TYR A 335 54.18 -18.16 -37.53
N THR A 336 53.07 -17.91 -38.21
CA THR A 336 52.68 -16.56 -38.65
C THR A 336 51.61 -15.97 -37.73
N LYS A 337 51.67 -14.67 -37.46
CA LYS A 337 50.59 -13.94 -36.77
C LYS A 337 49.40 -13.81 -37.73
N ASN A 338 48.20 -14.19 -37.28
CA ASN A 338 47.00 -14.12 -38.11
C ASN A 338 46.65 -12.66 -38.43
N SER A 339 46.30 -12.37 -39.68
CA SER A 339 45.76 -11.07 -40.09
C SER A 339 44.37 -10.82 -39.50
N PHE A 340 43.90 -9.56 -39.46
CA PHE A 340 42.59 -9.22 -38.87
C PHE A 340 41.42 -10.03 -39.46
N GLY A 341 41.39 -10.26 -40.78
CA GLY A 341 40.36 -11.10 -41.41
C GLY A 341 40.47 -12.59 -41.08
N GLN A 342 41.69 -13.10 -40.87
CA GLN A 342 41.93 -14.49 -40.49
C GLN A 342 41.61 -14.77 -39.02
N LEU A 343 41.68 -13.76 -38.14
CA LEU A 343 41.23 -13.86 -36.74
C LEU A 343 39.75 -14.23 -36.63
N TRP A 344 38.91 -13.71 -37.53
CA TRP A 344 37.47 -13.98 -37.54
C TRP A 344 37.09 -15.30 -38.22
N GLN A 345 37.89 -15.78 -39.17
CA GLN A 345 37.65 -17.08 -39.84
C GLN A 345 37.92 -18.28 -38.91
N GLY A 346 38.89 -18.14 -37.99
CA GLY A 346 39.20 -19.17 -36.99
C GLY A 346 38.43 -19.04 -35.67
N TYR A 347 37.67 -17.95 -35.49
CA TYR A 347 37.02 -17.60 -34.23
C TYR A 347 36.10 -18.70 -33.69
N TRP A 348 35.14 -19.16 -34.50
CA TRP A 348 34.19 -20.20 -34.11
C TRP A 348 34.86 -21.57 -33.92
N ASN A 349 35.90 -21.87 -34.70
CA ASN A 349 36.68 -23.10 -34.56
C ASN A 349 37.50 -23.10 -33.26
N GLN A 350 38.08 -21.96 -32.89
CA GLN A 350 38.83 -21.81 -31.64
C GLN A 350 37.90 -21.88 -30.42
N LEU A 351 36.68 -21.37 -30.51
CA LEU A 351 35.68 -21.53 -29.45
C LEU A 351 35.32 -23.00 -29.26
N ASP A 352 34.98 -23.73 -30.34
CA ASP A 352 34.65 -25.16 -30.27
C ASP A 352 35.81 -26.01 -29.72
N GLN A 353 37.05 -25.71 -30.12
CA GLN A 353 38.25 -26.41 -29.64
C GLN A 353 38.59 -26.10 -28.17
N ASN A 354 38.22 -24.92 -27.67
CA ASN A 354 38.50 -24.49 -26.30
C ASN A 354 37.30 -24.65 -25.36
N PHE A 355 36.27 -25.41 -25.78
CA PHE A 355 35.08 -25.64 -24.98
C PHE A 355 35.37 -26.53 -23.78
N GLY A 356 35.22 -25.94 -22.60
CA GLY A 356 35.35 -26.61 -21.31
C GLY A 356 34.00 -26.88 -20.68
N GLN A 357 33.87 -28.03 -20.02
CA GLN A 357 32.70 -28.40 -19.23
C GLN A 357 33.15 -28.85 -17.85
N GLN A 358 32.43 -28.42 -16.82
CA GLN A 358 32.64 -28.85 -15.45
C GLN A 358 31.29 -29.11 -14.80
N VAL A 359 31.18 -30.20 -14.05
CA VAL A 359 30.08 -30.46 -13.12
C VAL A 359 30.69 -30.90 -11.80
N GLY A 360 30.12 -30.45 -10.69
CA GLY A 360 30.62 -30.76 -9.35
C GLY A 360 29.53 -30.72 -8.31
N ILE A 361 29.80 -31.43 -7.21
CA ILE A 361 29.01 -31.37 -5.98
C ILE A 361 29.86 -30.67 -4.94
N GLN A 362 29.30 -29.65 -4.29
CA GLN A 362 29.96 -28.88 -3.24
C GLN A 362 29.24 -29.10 -1.90
N LEU A 363 30.01 -29.45 -0.87
CA LEU A 363 29.56 -29.43 0.52
C LEU A 363 30.16 -28.20 1.21
N ASN A 364 29.31 -27.29 1.64
CA ASN A 364 29.73 -26.10 2.40
C ASN A 364 29.35 -26.25 3.87
N VAL A 365 30.35 -26.36 4.76
CA VAL A 365 30.18 -26.50 6.21
C VAL A 365 30.59 -25.19 6.89
N PRO A 366 29.64 -24.37 7.39
CA PRO A 366 29.98 -23.13 8.07
C PRO A 366 30.51 -23.42 9.49
N ILE A 367 31.84 -23.52 9.64
CA ILE A 367 32.48 -23.75 10.95
C ILE A 367 32.48 -22.45 11.78
N PHE A 368 32.95 -21.35 11.18
CA PHE A 368 32.95 -20.03 11.80
C PHE A 368 32.75 -18.95 10.73
N ASN A 369 31.63 -18.22 10.81
CA ASN A 369 31.30 -17.12 9.91
C ASN A 369 31.15 -15.80 10.68
N GLY A 370 32.05 -15.53 11.64
CA GLY A 370 31.98 -14.32 12.46
C GLY A 370 30.71 -14.24 13.32
N ASN A 371 30.19 -15.40 13.77
CA ASN A 371 28.95 -15.52 14.56
C ASN A 371 27.67 -15.05 13.83
N GLN A 372 27.72 -14.85 12.50
CA GLN A 372 26.59 -14.34 11.71
C GLN A 372 25.37 -15.26 11.78
N ALA A 373 25.53 -16.56 11.53
CA ALA A 373 24.40 -17.50 11.50
C ALA A 373 23.75 -17.66 12.89
N ARG A 374 24.57 -17.75 13.95
CA ARG A 374 24.08 -17.80 15.34
C ARG A 374 23.35 -16.51 15.73
N THR A 375 23.84 -15.35 15.29
CA THR A 375 23.19 -14.06 15.52
C THR A 375 21.87 -13.98 14.76
N ALA A 376 21.80 -14.47 13.52
CA ALA A 376 20.57 -14.53 12.74
C ALA A 376 19.48 -15.36 13.45
N VAL A 377 19.84 -16.50 14.04
CA VAL A 377 18.92 -17.33 14.85
C VAL A 377 18.43 -16.58 16.08
N LYS A 378 19.33 -15.88 16.81
CA LYS A 378 18.94 -15.07 17.97
C LYS A 378 18.00 -13.93 17.56
N LYS A 379 18.29 -13.21 16.48
CA LYS A 379 17.42 -12.16 15.93
C LYS A 379 16.06 -12.71 15.52
N ALA A 380 16.02 -13.85 14.83
CA ALA A 380 14.75 -14.47 14.44
C ALA A 380 13.92 -14.90 15.65
N LYS A 381 14.55 -15.41 16.73
CA LYS A 381 13.84 -15.69 17.99
C LYS A 381 13.26 -14.43 18.63
N LEU A 382 14.02 -13.33 18.63
CA LEU A 382 13.52 -12.04 19.13
C LEU A 382 12.39 -11.49 18.25
N ASN A 383 12.41 -11.73 16.94
CA ASN A 383 11.33 -11.33 16.04
C ASN A 383 10.02 -12.07 16.33
N ILE A 384 10.06 -13.35 16.75
CA ILE A 384 8.86 -14.05 17.24
C ILE A 384 8.30 -13.30 18.46
N ARG A 385 9.16 -13.02 19.45
CA ARG A 385 8.73 -12.30 20.66
C ARG A 385 8.20 -10.90 20.33
N SER A 386 8.80 -10.22 19.37
CA SER A 386 8.31 -8.92 18.87
C SER A 386 6.92 -9.04 18.25
N ALA A 387 6.64 -10.10 17.49
CA ALA A 387 5.33 -10.35 16.90
C ALA A 387 4.27 -10.72 17.97
N GLU A 388 4.64 -11.47 19.01
CA GLU A 388 3.79 -11.75 20.17
C GLU A 388 3.42 -10.47 20.93
N LEU A 389 4.42 -9.61 21.20
CA LEU A 389 4.19 -8.32 21.88
C LEU A 389 3.35 -7.37 21.02
N GLN A 390 3.52 -7.39 19.70
CA GLN A 390 2.65 -6.62 18.80
C GLN A 390 1.21 -7.13 18.86
N LYS A 391 0.99 -8.44 18.90
CA LYS A 391 -0.35 -9.03 19.10
C LYS A 391 -0.95 -8.59 20.43
N GLU A 392 -0.19 -8.63 21.51
CA GLU A 392 -0.63 -8.19 22.83
C GLU A 392 -1.00 -6.70 22.83
N SER A 393 -0.15 -5.84 22.25
CA SER A 393 -0.44 -4.42 22.08
C SER A 393 -1.72 -4.17 21.28
N ASP A 394 -1.90 -4.85 20.15
CA ASP A 394 -3.07 -4.68 19.29
C ASP A 394 -4.35 -5.15 19.97
N LEU A 395 -4.31 -6.24 20.76
CA LEU A 395 -5.45 -6.72 21.55
C LEU A 395 -5.81 -5.76 22.68
N LEU A 396 -4.81 -5.18 23.36
CA LEU A 396 -5.03 -4.14 24.36
C LEU A 396 -5.65 -2.88 23.73
N THR A 397 -5.17 -2.45 22.57
CA THR A 397 -5.76 -1.33 21.82
C THR A 397 -7.18 -1.66 21.38
N LEU A 398 -7.45 -2.87 20.87
CA LEU A 398 -8.81 -3.29 20.52
C LEU A 398 -9.74 -3.25 21.74
N LYS A 399 -9.30 -3.78 22.88
CA LYS A 399 -10.06 -3.74 24.14
C LYS A 399 -10.33 -2.31 24.58
N GLN A 400 -9.30 -1.46 24.58
CA GLN A 400 -9.43 -0.04 24.91
C GLN A 400 -10.44 0.65 24.00
N ASN A 401 -10.36 0.44 22.68
CA ASN A 401 -11.26 1.04 21.70
C ASN A 401 -12.71 0.60 21.92
N VAL A 402 -12.96 -0.68 22.24
CA VAL A 402 -14.32 -1.18 22.55
C VAL A 402 -14.86 -0.53 23.82
N TYR A 403 -14.06 -0.45 24.88
CA TYR A 403 -14.47 0.18 26.14
C TYR A 403 -14.73 1.68 25.97
N GLN A 404 -13.89 2.38 25.20
CA GLN A 404 -14.09 3.79 24.86
C GLN A 404 -15.35 3.98 24.01
N ALA A 405 -15.58 3.12 23.02
CA ALA A 405 -16.79 3.18 22.18
C ALA A 405 -18.05 2.98 23.02
N PHE A 406 -18.07 2.00 23.94
CA PHE A 406 -19.19 1.78 24.84
C PHE A 406 -19.44 2.97 25.76
N SER A 407 -18.40 3.46 26.44
CA SER A 407 -18.53 4.63 27.33
C SER A 407 -19.01 5.87 26.57
N ALA A 408 -18.49 6.11 25.36
CA ALA A 408 -18.94 7.20 24.50
C ALA A 408 -20.40 7.03 24.05
N ALA A 409 -20.84 5.80 23.75
CA ALA A 409 -22.22 5.51 23.38
C ALA A 409 -23.19 5.76 24.55
N VAL A 410 -22.82 5.35 25.77
CA VAL A 410 -23.61 5.62 26.99
C VAL A 410 -23.73 7.12 27.22
N ALA A 411 -22.60 7.85 27.17
CA ALA A 411 -22.61 9.31 27.35
C ALA A 411 -23.41 10.03 26.25
N ALA A 412 -23.32 9.58 25.01
CA ALA A 412 -24.09 10.14 23.90
C ALA A 412 -25.60 9.88 24.06
N MET A 413 -25.99 8.69 24.56
CA MET A 413 -27.38 8.37 24.89
C MET A 413 -27.95 9.31 25.95
N GLU A 414 -27.22 9.50 27.06
CA GLU A 414 -27.65 10.39 28.14
C GLU A 414 -27.75 11.84 27.69
N ARG A 415 -26.77 12.33 26.91
CA ARG A 415 -26.80 13.67 26.29
C ARG A 415 -27.98 13.84 25.34
N PHE A 416 -28.29 12.83 24.53
CA PHE A 416 -29.46 12.85 23.65
C PHE A 416 -30.76 12.98 24.46
N GLN A 417 -30.93 12.19 25.53
CA GLN A 417 -32.09 12.27 26.41
C GLN A 417 -32.20 13.64 27.11
N ALA A 418 -31.08 14.17 27.60
CA ALA A 418 -31.02 15.49 28.24
C ALA A 418 -31.37 16.63 27.27
N ASN A 419 -30.79 16.63 26.06
CA ASN A 419 -31.08 17.63 25.05
C ASN A 419 -32.52 17.54 24.53
N ARG A 420 -33.11 16.33 24.49
CA ARG A 420 -34.52 16.14 24.11
C ARG A 420 -35.44 16.81 25.13
N LYS A 421 -35.15 16.66 26.42
CA LYS A 421 -35.87 17.35 27.49
C LYS A 421 -35.64 18.87 27.43
N ALA A 422 -34.40 19.30 27.19
CA ALA A 422 -34.05 20.72 27.07
C ALA A 422 -34.79 21.39 25.90
N LEU A 423 -34.89 20.72 24.74
CA LEU A 423 -35.68 21.22 23.61
C LEU A 423 -37.15 21.38 23.98
N THR A 424 -37.75 20.35 24.60
CA THR A 424 -39.16 20.39 25.01
C THR A 424 -39.45 21.57 25.95
N THR A 425 -38.56 21.80 26.92
CA THR A 425 -38.66 22.94 27.84
C THR A 425 -38.45 24.28 27.13
N ALA A 426 -37.41 24.39 26.29
CA ALA A 426 -37.13 25.63 25.56
C ALA A 426 -38.25 25.99 24.57
N GLN A 427 -38.88 24.98 23.95
CA GLN A 427 -40.03 25.14 23.08
C GLN A 427 -41.22 25.72 23.86
N THR A 428 -41.52 25.14 25.03
CA THR A 428 -42.61 25.62 25.90
C THR A 428 -42.34 27.06 26.37
N SER A 429 -41.10 27.37 26.78
CA SER A 429 -40.71 28.73 27.18
C SER A 429 -40.84 29.73 26.04
N PHE A 430 -40.41 29.36 24.83
CA PHE A 430 -40.54 30.21 23.66
C PHE A 430 -42.01 30.42 23.25
N ASP A 431 -42.84 29.39 23.30
CA ASP A 431 -44.28 29.50 22.99
C ASP A 431 -44.99 30.46 23.97
N LEU A 432 -44.67 30.38 25.26
CA LEU A 432 -45.20 31.31 26.27
C LEU A 432 -44.65 32.72 26.08
N ALA A 433 -43.35 32.86 25.77
CA ALA A 433 -42.72 34.14 25.49
C ALA A 433 -43.32 34.81 24.24
N SER A 434 -43.54 34.05 23.17
CA SER A 434 -44.15 34.52 21.92
C SER A 434 -45.58 35.02 22.15
N LYS A 435 -46.39 34.27 22.93
CA LYS A 435 -47.74 34.71 23.33
C LYS A 435 -47.69 36.03 24.11
N ARG A 436 -46.83 36.14 25.13
CA ARG A 436 -46.70 37.37 25.94
C ARG A 436 -46.18 38.55 25.14
N TYR A 437 -45.24 38.31 24.21
CA TYR A 437 -44.72 39.34 23.30
C TYR A 437 -45.81 39.87 22.36
N SER A 438 -46.63 38.98 21.79
CA SER A 438 -47.72 39.37 20.88
C SER A 438 -48.80 40.27 21.50
N ILE A 439 -48.92 40.25 22.83
CA ILE A 439 -49.84 41.10 23.61
C ILE A 439 -49.13 42.23 24.36
N GLY A 440 -47.85 42.48 24.07
CA GLY A 440 -47.06 43.57 24.65
C GLY A 440 -46.63 43.37 26.11
N LEU A 441 -46.75 42.17 26.67
CA LEU A 441 -46.37 41.85 28.06
C LEU A 441 -44.92 41.32 28.22
N LEU A 442 -44.13 41.31 27.14
CA LEU A 442 -42.74 40.87 27.14
C LEU A 442 -41.89 41.85 26.31
N ASN A 443 -40.67 42.13 26.77
CA ASN A 443 -39.72 42.96 26.03
C ASN A 443 -39.10 42.19 24.84
N THR A 444 -38.69 42.91 23.81
CA THR A 444 -38.01 42.39 22.62
C THR A 444 -36.75 41.60 22.98
N ILE A 445 -35.91 42.10 23.90
CA ILE A 445 -34.72 41.40 24.38
C ILE A 445 -35.06 40.04 25.01
N ASP A 446 -36.09 39.97 25.86
CA ASP A 446 -36.50 38.71 26.50
C ASP A 446 -37.06 37.72 25.48
N TYR A 447 -37.80 38.22 24.48
CA TYR A 447 -38.28 37.41 23.37
C TYR A 447 -37.12 36.83 22.56
N ILE A 448 -36.16 37.66 22.14
CA ILE A 448 -34.94 37.26 21.43
C ILE A 448 -34.14 36.24 22.26
N THR A 449 -34.05 36.44 23.58
CA THR A 449 -33.35 35.51 24.46
C THR A 449 -34.00 34.13 24.48
N ASN A 450 -35.34 34.06 24.57
CA ASN A 450 -36.07 32.80 24.52
C ASN A 450 -35.99 32.14 23.13
N GLN A 451 -36.04 32.94 22.06
CA GLN A 451 -35.83 32.48 20.69
C GLN A 451 -34.45 31.82 20.52
N ASN A 452 -33.39 32.52 20.93
CA ASN A 452 -32.02 32.02 20.88
C ASN A 452 -31.83 30.75 21.71
N ASN A 453 -32.50 30.64 22.87
CA ASN A 453 -32.46 29.43 23.70
C ASN A 453 -33.13 28.23 23.00
N LEU A 454 -34.27 28.44 22.33
CA LEU A 454 -34.93 27.40 21.53
C LEU A 454 -34.04 26.93 20.38
N PHE A 455 -33.44 27.85 19.62
CA PHE A 455 -32.54 27.49 18.53
C PHE A 455 -31.33 26.71 19.01
N LYS A 456 -30.65 27.18 20.08
CA LYS A 456 -29.55 26.42 20.70
C LYS A 456 -29.98 25.02 21.12
N ALA A 457 -31.17 24.86 21.70
CA ALA A 457 -31.68 23.55 22.11
C ALA A 457 -31.96 22.63 20.91
N LYS A 458 -32.50 23.16 19.79
CA LYS A 458 -32.69 22.40 18.54
C LYS A 458 -31.37 21.90 17.96
N ILE A 459 -30.38 22.78 17.88
CA ILE A 459 -29.03 22.48 17.40
C ILE A 459 -28.37 21.40 18.28
N ASN A 460 -28.44 21.56 19.60
CA ASN A 460 -27.86 20.61 20.55
C ASN A 460 -28.52 19.22 20.49
N LEU A 461 -29.85 19.16 20.36
CA LEU A 461 -30.56 17.88 20.20
C LEU A 461 -30.16 17.18 18.91
N LEU A 462 -30.14 17.91 17.81
CA LEU A 462 -29.76 17.37 16.51
C LEU A 462 -28.33 16.82 16.54
N GLY A 463 -27.38 17.61 17.05
CA GLY A 463 -25.99 17.17 17.21
C GLY A 463 -25.86 15.93 18.07
N SER A 464 -26.56 15.87 19.22
CA SER A 464 -26.51 14.69 20.10
C SER A 464 -27.23 13.47 19.53
N GLN A 465 -28.24 13.64 18.68
CA GLN A 465 -28.91 12.55 17.97
C GLN A 465 -27.95 11.88 16.97
N TYR A 466 -27.27 12.68 16.14
CA TYR A 466 -26.27 12.16 15.20
C TYR A 466 -25.08 11.51 15.91
N ASP A 467 -24.57 12.14 16.98
CA ASP A 467 -23.48 11.58 17.79
C ASP A 467 -23.89 10.23 18.40
N TYR A 468 -25.09 10.13 18.99
CA TYR A 468 -25.59 8.89 19.56
C TYR A 468 -25.69 7.76 18.52
N VAL A 469 -26.32 8.02 17.37
CA VAL A 469 -26.42 7.04 16.28
C VAL A 469 -25.04 6.60 15.82
N PHE A 470 -24.09 7.53 15.66
CA PHE A 470 -22.72 7.19 15.26
C PHE A 470 -22.03 6.29 16.28
N LYS A 471 -22.03 6.65 17.57
CA LYS A 471 -21.35 5.87 18.62
C LYS A 471 -21.91 4.46 18.73
N MET A 472 -23.23 4.31 18.58
CA MET A 472 -23.87 3.00 18.55
C MET A 472 -23.43 2.17 17.34
N LYS A 473 -23.37 2.78 16.14
CA LYS A 473 -22.93 2.09 14.92
C LYS A 473 -21.46 1.67 14.97
N VAL A 474 -20.60 2.47 15.61
CA VAL A 474 -19.21 2.10 15.89
C VAL A 474 -19.15 0.87 16.82
N LEU A 475 -20.03 0.79 17.81
CA LEU A 475 -20.09 -0.34 18.73
C LEU A 475 -20.61 -1.62 18.04
N GLU A 476 -21.65 -1.51 17.21
CA GLU A 476 -22.15 -2.59 16.35
C GLU A 476 -21.08 -3.09 15.36
N PHE A 477 -20.24 -2.18 14.85
CA PHE A 477 -19.10 -2.55 14.01
C PHE A 477 -18.10 -3.43 14.77
N TYR A 478 -17.75 -3.10 16.02
CA TYR A 478 -16.87 -3.93 16.86
C TYR A 478 -17.47 -5.32 17.16
N LYS A 479 -18.79 -5.47 17.16
CA LYS A 479 -19.47 -6.78 17.29
C LYS A 479 -19.27 -7.68 16.06
N GLY A 480 -18.71 -7.18 14.96
CA GLY A 480 -18.39 -7.95 13.76
C GLY A 480 -19.52 -8.01 12.73
N GLN A 481 -20.57 -7.19 12.87
CA GLN A 481 -21.66 -7.13 11.89
C GLN A 481 -21.31 -6.31 10.63
N GLY A 482 -20.12 -5.71 10.57
CA GLY A 482 -19.76 -4.71 9.57
C GLY A 482 -20.55 -3.41 9.79
N VAL A 483 -20.17 -2.35 9.09
CA VAL A 483 -20.90 -1.08 9.15
C VAL A 483 -22.20 -1.22 8.35
N LYS A 484 -23.32 -1.55 9.01
CA LYS A 484 -24.65 -1.63 8.39
C LYS A 484 -25.46 -0.38 8.76
N PHE A 485 -25.62 0.50 7.78
CA PHE A 485 -26.53 1.66 7.80
C PHE A 485 -27.74 1.41 6.91
#